data_AF-A0A165WLR8-F1
#
_entry.id   AF-A0A165WLR8-F1
#
_cell.length_a   1.000
_cell.length_b   1.000
_cell.length_c   1.000
_cell.angle_alpha   90.00
_cell.angle_beta   90.00
_cell.angle_gamma   90.00
#
_symmetry.space_group_name_H-M   'P 1'
#
loop_
_entity.id
_entity.type
_entity.pdbx_description
1 polymer ?
#
loop_
_entity_poly.entity_id
_entity_poly.type
_entity_poly.pdbx_seq_one_letter_code
_entity_poly.pdbx_strand_id
1 'polypeptide(L)'
;MTEPKVSRPPRKSAYFVLAILVALIIGGWSAYWAVGRGIVSDVIRNGVKVAEADGGSLECGDQQLGGYPFRFELTCTPFRMDKNGEWYFINELRGVALAYNPTHVIFEATGPAEANFGQQGPAYSAHWKTAQASVVAENSKPAKIDAVFKEPKLTYTIGEQSVELNAERTEAHMRRVEGNEDALDLAVQVNGLTAGKVSDDVPLDISLVIQLPEGSKLLDGKVRNIADLMVDEELKVNLSSLQLKSGEFSVNTGGDLVIDRQGRLNGTLPLVITGIHQLEDVLRPLFPQGSKMLESLQKTAMSIGQGSAVNGVPTLKIPVTIENGRARIAFFDLGPVPQLIIKESGS
;
A
#
# COMPACT_ATOMS: atom_id res chain seq x y z
N MET A 1 -29.94 -31.38 58.27
CA MET A 1 -28.56 -30.86 58.20
C MET A 1 -27.78 -31.78 57.30
N THR A 2 -27.48 -31.34 56.08
CA THR A 2 -26.78 -32.12 55.05
C THR A 2 -25.28 -32.06 55.33
N GLU A 3 -24.67 -33.22 55.51
CA GLU A 3 -23.25 -33.41 55.84
C GLU A 3 -22.35 -32.94 54.67
N PRO A 4 -21.28 -32.17 54.91
CA PRO A 4 -20.43 -31.66 53.84
C PRO A 4 -19.54 -32.79 53.30
N LYS A 5 -19.62 -33.06 52.00
CA LYS A 5 -18.83 -34.08 51.30
C LYS A 5 -17.36 -33.64 51.25
N VAL A 6 -16.52 -34.19 52.13
CA VAL A 6 -15.07 -33.93 52.16
C VAL A 6 -14.44 -34.44 50.86
N SER A 7 -13.84 -33.56 50.08
CA SER A 7 -13.09 -33.92 48.88
C SER A 7 -11.81 -34.67 49.28
N ARG A 8 -11.63 -35.90 48.78
CA ARG A 8 -10.39 -36.66 49.00
C ARG A 8 -9.22 -35.90 48.38
N PRO A 9 -8.07 -35.76 49.07
CA PRO A 9 -6.90 -35.13 48.50
C PRO A 9 -6.42 -35.92 47.27
N PRO A 10 -6.00 -35.25 46.19
CA PRO A 10 -5.54 -35.93 44.97
C PRO A 10 -4.40 -36.89 45.29
N ARG A 11 -4.52 -38.15 44.82
CA ARG A 11 -3.51 -39.20 45.01
C ARG A 11 -2.20 -38.75 44.35
N LYS A 12 -1.03 -39.06 44.93
CA LYS A 12 0.30 -38.74 44.36
C LYS A 12 0.46 -39.16 42.88
N SER A 13 -0.24 -40.22 42.47
CA SER A 13 -0.30 -40.68 41.07
C SER A 13 -0.97 -39.66 40.13
N ALA A 14 -1.95 -38.89 40.59
CA ALA A 14 -2.60 -37.86 39.80
C ALA A 14 -1.64 -36.72 39.47
N TYR A 15 -0.76 -36.33 40.41
CA TYR A 15 0.29 -35.35 40.15
C TYR A 15 1.35 -35.86 39.16
N PHE A 16 1.71 -37.14 39.23
CA PHE A 16 2.65 -37.74 38.28
C PHE A 16 2.07 -37.84 36.86
N VAL A 17 0.80 -38.26 36.74
CA VAL A 17 0.09 -38.26 35.46
C VAL A 17 -0.04 -36.85 34.90
N LEU A 18 -0.38 -35.87 35.74
CA LEU A 18 -0.43 -34.46 35.34
C LEU A 18 0.94 -33.96 34.87
N ALA A 19 2.03 -34.27 35.59
CA ALA A 19 3.38 -33.87 35.21
C ALA A 19 3.79 -34.47 33.86
N ILE A 20 3.49 -35.75 33.61
CA ILE A 20 3.72 -36.38 32.30
C ILE A 20 2.91 -35.68 31.21
N LEU A 21 1.62 -35.42 31.45
CA LEU A 21 0.75 -34.76 30.48
C LEU A 21 1.28 -33.36 30.13
N VAL A 22 1.70 -32.59 31.14
CA VAL A 22 2.31 -31.26 30.94
C VAL A 22 3.61 -31.39 30.14
N ALA A 23 4.47 -32.35 30.48
CA ALA A 23 5.71 -32.59 29.75
C ALA A 23 5.46 -32.97 28.28
N LEU A 24 4.43 -33.78 28.01
CA LEU A 24 4.03 -34.14 26.65
C LEU A 24 3.49 -32.93 25.87
N ILE A 25 2.71 -32.07 26.50
CA ILE A 25 2.23 -30.83 25.85
C ILE A 25 3.41 -29.92 25.50
N ILE A 26 4.33 -29.69 26.45
CA ILE A 26 5.52 -28.86 26.23
C ILE A 26 6.39 -29.48 25.14
N GLY A 27 6.63 -30.80 25.18
CA GLY A 27 7.42 -31.51 24.18
C GLY A 27 6.77 -31.45 22.80
N GLY A 28 5.46 -31.67 22.71
CA GLY A 28 4.70 -31.58 21.47
C GLY A 28 4.71 -30.17 20.89
N TRP A 29 4.52 -29.15 21.72
CA TRP A 29 4.62 -27.75 21.30
C TRP A 29 6.02 -27.37 20.85
N SER A 30 7.06 -27.84 21.56
CA SER A 30 8.45 -27.61 21.18
C SER A 30 8.80 -28.25 19.84
N ALA A 31 8.31 -29.47 19.60
CA ALA A 31 8.49 -30.15 18.31
C ALA A 31 7.76 -29.41 17.18
N TYR A 32 6.50 -29.01 17.40
CA TYR A 32 5.74 -28.18 16.45
C TYR A 32 6.48 -26.88 16.11
N TRP A 33 6.95 -26.15 17.12
CA TRP A 33 7.67 -24.90 16.92
C TRP A 33 9.00 -25.11 16.18
N ALA A 34 9.73 -26.18 16.49
CA ALA A 34 10.97 -26.52 15.78
C ALA A 34 10.73 -26.81 14.28
N VAL A 35 9.63 -27.49 13.94
CA VAL A 35 9.21 -27.71 12.55
C VAL A 35 8.85 -26.38 11.87
N GLY A 36 8.06 -25.53 12.54
CA GLY A 36 7.69 -24.21 12.02
C GLY A 36 8.90 -23.32 11.74
N ARG A 37 9.89 -23.31 12.64
CA ARG A 37 11.18 -22.62 12.44
C ARG A 37 11.89 -23.12 11.17
N GLY A 38 11.86 -24.43 10.90
CA GLY A 38 12.42 -25.03 9.69
C GLY A 38 11.77 -24.49 8.42
N ILE A 39 10.43 -24.44 8.41
CA ILE A 39 9.63 -23.90 7.29
C ILE A 39 10.00 -22.44 7.00
N VAL A 40 10.10 -21.59 8.03
CA VAL A 40 10.50 -20.18 7.84
C VAL A 40 11.89 -20.08 7.21
N SER A 41 12.82 -20.96 7.62
CA SER A 41 14.16 -20.99 7.03
C SER A 41 14.17 -21.47 5.58
N ASP A 42 13.27 -22.38 5.21
CA ASP A 42 13.09 -22.82 3.81
C ASP A 42 12.52 -21.71 2.93
N VAL A 43 11.61 -20.89 3.44
CA VAL A 43 11.04 -19.75 2.69
C VAL A 43 12.14 -18.81 2.21
N ILE A 44 13.08 -18.43 3.09
CA ILE A 44 14.20 -17.56 2.71
C ILE A 44 15.15 -18.24 1.74
N ARG A 45 15.55 -19.50 1.99
CA ARG A 45 16.41 -20.25 1.07
C ARG A 45 15.80 -20.35 -0.33
N ASN A 46 14.50 -20.61 -0.41
CA ASN A 46 13.80 -20.71 -1.69
C ASN A 46 13.66 -19.34 -2.35
N GLY A 47 13.41 -18.27 -1.57
CA GLY A 47 13.39 -16.89 -2.07
C GLY A 47 14.71 -16.49 -2.74
N VAL A 48 15.85 -16.82 -2.11
CA VAL A 48 17.19 -16.60 -2.70
C VAL A 48 17.33 -17.34 -4.03
N LYS A 49 16.99 -18.63 -4.07
CA LYS A 49 17.08 -19.44 -5.30
C LYS A 49 16.19 -18.90 -6.43
N VAL A 50 14.99 -18.44 -6.09
CA VAL A 50 14.06 -17.85 -7.06
C VAL A 50 14.62 -16.54 -7.60
N ALA A 51 15.16 -15.67 -6.73
CA ALA A 51 15.79 -14.43 -7.15
C ALA A 51 16.98 -14.68 -8.10
N GLU A 52 17.85 -15.65 -7.76
CA GLU A 52 18.98 -16.06 -8.59
C GLU A 52 18.54 -16.64 -9.94
N ALA A 53 17.52 -17.50 -9.95
CA ALA A 53 16.97 -18.06 -11.19
C ALA A 53 16.38 -16.99 -12.12
N ASP A 54 15.88 -15.90 -11.53
CA ASP A 54 15.34 -14.73 -12.22
C ASP A 54 16.40 -13.69 -12.62
N GLY A 55 17.69 -13.98 -12.42
CA GLY A 55 18.80 -13.09 -12.77
C GLY A 55 19.04 -11.96 -11.78
N GLY A 56 18.49 -12.05 -10.57
CA GLY A 56 18.70 -11.11 -9.47
C GLY A 56 19.42 -11.74 -8.27
N SER A 57 19.41 -11.03 -7.15
CA SER A 57 19.87 -11.52 -5.86
C SER A 57 18.96 -11.06 -4.74
N LEU A 58 18.90 -11.85 -3.68
CA LEU A 58 18.20 -11.52 -2.44
C LEU A 58 19.13 -11.82 -1.27
N GLU A 59 19.34 -10.84 -0.40
CA GLU A 59 20.18 -10.95 0.79
C GLU A 59 19.34 -10.72 2.04
N CYS A 60 19.34 -11.68 2.95
CA CYS A 60 18.88 -11.50 4.32
C CYS A 60 20.12 -11.56 5.22
N GLY A 61 20.72 -10.40 5.49
CA GLY A 61 21.88 -10.25 6.35
C GLY A 61 21.58 -10.61 7.80
N ASP A 62 22.59 -11.07 8.54
CA ASP A 62 22.49 -11.56 9.93
C ASP A 62 21.14 -12.20 10.28
N GLN A 63 20.81 -13.29 9.59
CA GLN A 63 19.50 -13.93 9.70
C GLN A 63 19.23 -14.43 11.13
N GLN A 64 18.34 -13.76 11.85
CA GLN A 64 17.94 -14.14 13.21
C GLN A 64 16.54 -14.76 13.20
N LEU A 65 16.43 -15.98 13.72
CA LEU A 65 15.16 -16.69 13.89
C LEU A 65 14.86 -16.84 15.39
N GLY A 66 13.66 -16.47 15.81
CA GLY A 66 13.25 -16.47 17.23
C GLY A 66 11.73 -16.56 17.44
N GLY A 67 11.29 -16.21 18.65
CA GLY A 67 9.86 -16.10 18.99
C GLY A 67 9.25 -17.25 19.80
N TYR A 68 10.03 -18.28 20.16
CA TYR A 68 9.54 -19.37 21.00
C TYR A 68 8.96 -18.82 22.33
N PRO A 69 7.81 -19.34 22.82
CA PRO A 69 7.00 -20.40 22.22
C PRO A 69 5.85 -19.90 21.33
N PHE A 70 5.51 -18.61 21.34
CA PHE A 70 4.20 -18.15 20.87
C PHE A 70 4.21 -17.51 19.48
N ARG A 71 5.37 -17.27 18.89
CA ARG A 71 5.50 -16.70 17.55
C ARG A 71 6.71 -17.25 16.80
N PHE A 72 6.69 -17.05 15.50
CA PHE A 72 7.83 -17.20 14.62
C PHE A 72 8.27 -15.80 14.22
N GLU A 73 9.51 -15.47 14.53
CA GLU A 73 10.12 -14.17 14.24
C GLU A 73 11.35 -14.41 13.37
N LEU A 74 11.43 -13.71 12.24
CA LEU A 74 12.58 -13.69 11.34
C LEU A 74 13.02 -12.24 11.17
N THR A 75 14.27 -11.95 11.46
CA THR A 75 14.87 -10.62 11.26
C THR A 75 16.03 -10.73 10.25
N CYS A 76 16.06 -9.81 9.30
CA CYS A 76 17.13 -9.61 8.34
C CYS A 76 17.74 -8.22 8.56
N THR A 77 19.05 -8.17 8.84
CA THR A 77 19.79 -6.93 9.09
C THR A 77 21.11 -6.95 8.30
N PRO A 78 21.18 -6.34 7.11
CA PRO A 78 20.09 -5.70 6.37
C PRO A 78 19.34 -6.66 5.43
N PHE A 79 18.25 -6.17 4.85
CA PHE A 79 17.60 -6.81 3.71
C PHE A 79 18.03 -6.11 2.41
N ARG A 80 18.50 -6.88 1.42
CA ARG A 80 18.82 -6.36 0.07
C ARG A 80 18.19 -7.20 -1.01
N MET A 81 17.86 -6.55 -2.12
CA MET A 81 17.43 -7.21 -3.33
C MET A 81 18.01 -6.46 -4.53
N ASP A 82 18.50 -7.19 -5.53
CA ASP A 82 18.96 -6.62 -6.80
C ASP A 82 18.34 -7.41 -7.95
N LYS A 83 17.97 -6.72 -9.02
CA LYS A 83 17.53 -7.34 -10.28
C LYS A 83 17.77 -6.37 -11.43
N ASN A 84 18.48 -6.81 -12.47
CA ASN A 84 18.68 -6.04 -13.70
C ASN A 84 19.24 -4.61 -13.49
N GLY A 85 20.09 -4.42 -12.47
CA GLY A 85 20.67 -3.11 -12.13
C GLY A 85 19.74 -2.20 -11.33
N GLU A 86 18.54 -2.66 -10.97
CA GLU A 86 17.71 -2.08 -9.93
C GLU A 86 18.06 -2.74 -8.60
N TRP A 87 18.25 -1.95 -7.54
CA TRP A 87 18.51 -2.48 -6.21
C TRP A 87 17.67 -1.80 -5.14
N TYR A 88 17.41 -2.56 -4.08
CA TYR A 88 16.62 -2.16 -2.92
C TYR A 88 17.38 -2.55 -1.66
N PHE A 89 17.36 -1.66 -0.68
CA PHE A 89 17.99 -1.84 0.62
C PHE A 89 16.99 -1.41 1.71
N ILE A 90 16.92 -2.20 2.77
CA ILE A 90 16.22 -1.84 4.02
C ILE A 90 17.15 -2.21 5.17
N ASN A 91 17.40 -1.27 6.07
CA ASN A 91 18.34 -1.46 7.18
C ASN A 91 17.98 -2.66 8.08
N GLU A 92 16.70 -2.83 8.42
CA GLU A 92 16.22 -4.05 9.05
C GLU A 92 14.80 -4.36 8.57
N LEU A 93 14.55 -5.62 8.23
CA LEU A 93 13.22 -6.15 7.92
C LEU A 93 12.93 -7.34 8.84
N ARG A 94 11.78 -7.29 9.50
CA ARG A 94 11.33 -8.32 10.43
C ARG A 94 9.97 -8.87 10.02
N GLY A 95 9.86 -10.18 9.89
CA GLY A 95 8.60 -10.90 9.70
C GLY A 95 8.19 -11.62 10.98
N VAL A 96 6.92 -11.48 11.37
CA VAL A 96 6.35 -12.08 12.57
C VAL A 96 5.04 -12.79 12.24
N ALA A 97 4.92 -14.06 12.62
CA ALA A 97 3.67 -14.81 12.55
C ALA A 97 3.39 -15.47 13.90
N LEU A 98 2.13 -15.46 14.35
CA LEU A 98 1.77 -16.12 15.61
C LEU A 98 1.78 -17.63 15.41
N ALA A 99 2.36 -18.37 16.35
CA ALA A 99 2.49 -19.82 16.22
C ALA A 99 1.14 -20.55 16.20
N TYR A 100 0.12 -19.95 16.81
CA TYR A 100 -1.27 -20.42 16.81
C TYR A 100 -2.16 -19.75 15.76
N ASN A 101 -1.63 -18.79 15.00
CA ASN A 101 -2.32 -18.13 13.88
C ASN A 101 -1.33 -17.80 12.75
N PRO A 102 -0.79 -18.82 12.06
CA PRO A 102 0.27 -18.63 11.07
C PRO A 102 -0.21 -18.00 9.75
N THR A 103 -1.53 -17.84 9.56
CA THR A 103 -2.12 -17.21 8.36
C THR A 103 -2.13 -15.69 8.43
N HIS A 104 -1.79 -15.10 9.57
CA HIS A 104 -1.61 -13.67 9.73
C HIS A 104 -0.13 -13.37 9.99
N VAL A 105 0.50 -12.77 8.98
CA VAL A 105 1.92 -12.39 9.02
C VAL A 105 2.03 -10.88 9.06
N ILE A 106 2.83 -10.37 9.99
CA ILE A 106 3.13 -8.95 10.15
C ILE A 106 4.59 -8.73 9.77
N PHE A 107 4.85 -7.70 8.98
CA PHE A 107 6.18 -7.25 8.62
C PHE A 107 6.43 -5.89 9.27
N GLU A 108 7.60 -5.72 9.85
CA GLU A 108 8.07 -4.46 10.43
C GLU A 108 9.38 -4.09 9.75
N ALA A 109 9.49 -2.86 9.28
CA ALA A 109 10.70 -2.36 8.65
C ALA A 109 11.28 -1.19 9.45
N THR A 110 12.59 -1.20 9.64
CA THR A 110 13.33 -0.09 10.25
C THR A 110 14.18 0.56 9.17
N GLY A 111 14.04 1.88 9.04
CA GLY A 111 14.78 2.66 8.04
C GLY A 111 16.27 2.84 8.38
N PRO A 112 17.05 3.42 7.46
CA PRO A 112 16.61 3.88 6.14
C PRO A 112 16.25 2.72 5.19
N ALA A 113 15.44 3.04 4.19
CA ALA A 113 15.37 2.27 2.96
C ALA A 113 15.86 3.09 1.79
N GLU A 114 16.54 2.43 0.87
CA GLU A 114 17.09 3.04 -0.34
C GLU A 114 16.73 2.16 -1.54
N ALA A 115 16.44 2.79 -2.67
CA ALA A 115 16.18 2.09 -3.91
C ALA A 115 16.74 2.87 -5.09
N ASN A 116 17.27 2.15 -6.07
CA ASN A 116 17.73 2.70 -7.34
C ASN A 116 17.13 1.90 -8.49
N PHE A 117 16.61 2.61 -9.50
CA PHE A 117 15.92 2.01 -10.64
C PHE A 117 16.78 2.10 -11.92
N GLY A 118 18.05 1.71 -11.82
CA GLY A 118 19.01 1.72 -12.92
C GLY A 118 19.69 3.07 -13.15
N GLN A 119 20.67 3.10 -14.06
CA GLN A 119 21.62 4.21 -14.28
C GLN A 119 20.96 5.57 -14.61
N GLN A 120 19.76 5.57 -15.20
CA GLN A 120 19.00 6.78 -15.55
C GLN A 120 17.70 6.90 -14.74
N GLY A 121 17.41 5.94 -13.87
CA GLY A 121 16.20 5.93 -13.05
C GLY A 121 16.33 6.81 -11.82
N PRO A 122 15.21 7.18 -11.19
CA PRO A 122 15.22 7.90 -9.94
C PRO A 122 15.88 7.08 -8.82
N ALA A 123 16.63 7.78 -7.97
CA ALA A 123 17.11 7.24 -6.70
C ALA A 123 16.13 7.66 -5.60
N TYR A 124 15.78 6.74 -4.71
CA TYR A 124 14.88 6.97 -3.59
C TYR A 124 15.62 6.70 -2.28
N SER A 125 15.41 7.57 -1.30
CA SER A 125 15.80 7.38 0.09
C SER A 125 14.59 7.66 0.96
N ALA A 126 14.26 6.73 1.85
CA ALA A 126 13.08 6.80 2.68
C ALA A 126 13.43 6.57 4.16
N HIS A 127 12.87 7.41 5.01
CA HIS A 127 12.89 7.29 6.46
C HIS A 127 11.46 7.31 6.99
N TRP A 128 11.25 6.74 8.17
CA TRP A 128 9.96 6.74 8.86
C TRP A 128 10.19 6.48 10.34
N LYS A 129 9.17 6.74 11.16
CA LYS A 129 9.18 6.39 12.57
C LYS A 129 8.82 4.93 12.81
N THR A 130 7.77 4.45 12.13
CA THR A 130 7.38 3.04 12.10
C THR A 130 6.84 2.69 10.73
N ALA A 131 7.20 1.53 10.20
CA ALA A 131 6.60 0.94 9.02
C ALA A 131 6.15 -0.47 9.34
N GLN A 132 4.86 -0.74 9.18
CA GLN A 132 4.28 -2.06 9.40
C GLN A 132 3.44 -2.45 8.20
N ALA A 133 3.56 -3.69 7.76
CA ALA A 133 2.65 -4.31 6.82
C ALA A 133 2.08 -5.59 7.41
N SER A 134 0.93 -6.04 6.93
CA SER A 134 0.38 -7.33 7.31
C SER A 134 -0.30 -8.01 6.13
N VAL A 135 -0.27 -9.34 6.14
CA VAL A 135 -0.96 -10.17 5.18
C VAL A 135 -1.81 -11.18 5.96
N VAL A 136 -3.08 -11.24 5.62
CA VAL A 136 -4.00 -12.27 6.13
C VAL A 136 -4.38 -13.18 4.98
N ALA A 137 -4.20 -14.48 5.21
CA ALA A 137 -4.61 -15.53 4.30
C ALA A 137 -5.91 -16.21 4.75
N GLU A 138 -6.82 -16.41 3.81
CA GLU A 138 -8.07 -17.14 3.97
C GLU A 138 -8.15 -18.21 2.87
N ASN A 139 -8.65 -19.41 3.20
CA ASN A 139 -8.74 -20.53 2.25
C ASN A 139 -7.42 -20.78 1.49
N SER A 140 -6.29 -20.67 2.21
CA SER A 140 -4.93 -20.82 1.67
C SER A 140 -4.50 -19.81 0.60
N LYS A 141 -5.19 -18.66 0.51
CA LYS A 141 -4.83 -17.56 -0.40
C LYS A 141 -4.74 -16.23 0.35
N PRO A 142 -3.90 -15.27 -0.09
CA PRO A 142 -3.96 -13.91 0.42
C PRO A 142 -5.36 -13.32 0.20
N ALA A 143 -5.93 -12.77 1.27
CA ALA A 143 -7.26 -12.17 1.30
C ALA A 143 -7.20 -10.68 1.63
N LYS A 144 -6.26 -10.28 2.51
CA LYS A 144 -6.06 -8.91 2.95
C LYS A 144 -4.58 -8.57 3.04
N ILE A 145 -4.20 -7.38 2.56
CA ILE A 145 -2.88 -6.80 2.73
C ILE A 145 -3.07 -5.37 3.26
N ASP A 146 -2.37 -5.04 4.32
CA ASP A 146 -2.37 -3.68 4.89
C ASP A 146 -0.92 -3.20 5.01
N ALA A 147 -0.67 -1.92 4.79
CA ALA A 147 0.61 -1.27 5.03
C ALA A 147 0.38 0.10 5.65
N VAL A 148 1.14 0.43 6.68
CA VAL A 148 1.04 1.68 7.45
C VAL A 148 2.44 2.21 7.74
N PHE A 149 2.69 3.45 7.31
CA PHE A 149 3.89 4.21 7.60
C PHE A 149 3.52 5.41 8.47
N LYS A 150 4.23 5.59 9.58
CA LYS A 150 4.11 6.80 10.42
C LYS A 150 5.29 7.71 10.21
N GLU A 151 4.98 8.99 10.04
CA GLU A 151 5.95 10.06 9.78
C GLU A 151 6.93 9.70 8.63
N PRO A 152 6.47 9.18 7.46
CA PRO A 152 7.37 8.87 6.37
C PRO A 152 7.96 10.15 5.76
N LYS A 153 9.24 10.07 5.42
CA LYS A 153 10.02 11.06 4.69
C LYS A 153 10.65 10.39 3.49
N LEU A 154 10.27 10.80 2.30
CA LEU A 154 10.75 10.25 1.04
C LEU A 154 11.51 11.33 0.28
N THR A 155 12.77 11.09 0.00
CA THR A 155 13.55 11.87 -0.94
C THR A 155 13.65 11.09 -2.24
N TYR A 156 13.18 11.67 -3.35
CA TYR A 156 13.44 11.13 -4.67
C TYR A 156 14.31 12.10 -5.47
N THR A 157 15.27 11.54 -6.21
CA THR A 157 16.24 12.30 -6.99
C THR A 157 16.22 11.83 -8.43
N ILE A 158 16.02 12.74 -9.38
CA ILE A 158 16.07 12.50 -10.82
C ILE A 158 16.95 13.55 -11.50
N GLY A 159 18.04 13.11 -12.14
CA GLY A 159 19.08 14.03 -12.62
C GLY A 159 19.66 14.87 -11.47
N GLU A 160 19.60 16.20 -11.60
CA GLU A 160 20.05 17.14 -10.57
C GLU A 160 18.92 17.60 -9.62
N GLN A 161 17.67 17.19 -9.89
CA GLN A 161 16.52 17.58 -9.09
C GLN A 161 16.28 16.58 -7.96
N SER A 162 16.12 17.10 -6.75
CA SER A 162 15.73 16.31 -5.58
C SER A 162 14.48 16.92 -4.96
N VAL A 163 13.50 16.07 -4.66
CA VAL A 163 12.25 16.47 -4.02
C VAL A 163 12.11 15.63 -2.75
N GLU A 164 11.86 16.32 -1.64
CA GLU A 164 11.57 15.71 -0.35
C GLU A 164 10.06 15.76 -0.14
N LEU A 165 9.45 14.63 0.20
CA LEU A 165 8.04 14.50 0.55
C LEU A 165 7.96 14.03 1.99
N ASN A 166 7.14 14.71 2.80
CA ASN A 166 6.88 14.33 4.18
C ASN A 166 5.37 14.09 4.34
N ALA A 167 4.99 13.15 5.21
CA ALA A 167 3.60 12.97 5.60
C ALA A 167 3.51 12.59 7.08
N GLU A 168 2.36 12.79 7.72
CA GLU A 168 2.11 12.33 9.09
C GLU A 168 1.85 10.82 9.12
N ARG A 169 1.09 10.32 8.14
CA ARG A 169 0.72 8.92 8.01
C ARG A 169 0.43 8.58 6.55
N THR A 170 0.91 7.42 6.10
CA THR A 170 0.56 6.84 4.81
C THR A 170 0.05 5.42 5.02
N GLU A 171 -1.11 5.11 4.46
CA GLU A 171 -1.73 3.79 4.56
C GLU A 171 -2.11 3.27 3.18
N ALA A 172 -1.93 1.98 2.98
CA ALA A 172 -2.43 1.26 1.82
C ALA A 172 -3.11 -0.03 2.28
N HIS A 173 -4.31 -0.28 1.76
CA HIS A 173 -5.11 -1.44 2.10
C HIS A 173 -5.60 -2.09 0.83
N MET A 174 -5.51 -3.42 0.79
CA MET A 174 -5.98 -4.22 -0.31
C MET A 174 -6.75 -5.41 0.26
N ARG A 175 -7.95 -5.68 -0.25
CA ARG A 175 -8.74 -6.84 0.20
C ARG A 175 -9.63 -7.38 -0.91
N ARG A 176 -9.93 -8.67 -0.85
CA ARG A 176 -11.03 -9.25 -1.65
C ARG A 176 -12.36 -8.66 -1.19
N VAL A 177 -13.29 -8.51 -2.13
CA VAL A 177 -14.64 -8.02 -1.84
C VAL A 177 -15.49 -9.16 -1.27
N GLU A 178 -16.15 -8.90 -0.14
CA GLU A 178 -17.05 -9.89 0.45
C GLU A 178 -18.26 -10.15 -0.48
N GLY A 179 -18.51 -11.41 -0.79
CA GLY A 179 -19.58 -11.81 -1.73
C GLY A 179 -19.23 -11.67 -3.21
N ASN A 180 -18.01 -11.20 -3.57
CA ASN A 180 -17.50 -11.21 -4.93
C ASN A 180 -16.01 -11.61 -4.95
N GLU A 181 -15.74 -12.89 -5.23
CA GLU A 181 -14.38 -13.46 -5.16
C GLU A 181 -13.42 -12.94 -6.24
N ASP A 182 -13.95 -12.36 -7.32
CA ASP A 182 -13.17 -11.82 -8.44
C ASP A 182 -12.76 -10.35 -8.22
N ALA A 183 -13.53 -9.63 -7.39
CA ALA A 183 -13.30 -8.22 -7.13
C ALA A 183 -12.31 -7.96 -5.99
N LEU A 184 -11.61 -6.84 -6.11
CA LEU A 184 -10.61 -6.37 -5.17
C LEU A 184 -10.85 -4.90 -4.82
N ASP A 185 -10.95 -4.59 -3.54
CA ASP A 185 -10.89 -3.21 -3.04
C ASP A 185 -9.42 -2.82 -2.80
N LEU A 186 -9.03 -1.63 -3.25
CA LEU A 186 -7.78 -0.96 -2.90
C LEU A 186 -8.12 0.41 -2.29
N ALA A 187 -7.53 0.72 -1.14
CA ALA A 187 -7.61 2.03 -0.51
C ALA A 187 -6.20 2.56 -0.22
N VAL A 188 -5.97 3.84 -0.49
CA VAL A 188 -4.75 4.57 -0.15
C VAL A 188 -5.11 5.84 0.59
N GLN A 189 -4.44 6.09 1.70
CA GLN A 189 -4.60 7.31 2.50
C GLN A 189 -3.24 7.94 2.76
N VAL A 190 -3.13 9.25 2.57
CA VAL A 190 -1.95 10.04 2.92
C VAL A 190 -2.44 11.23 3.72
N ASN A 191 -1.99 11.37 4.97
CA ASN A 191 -2.34 12.47 5.85
C ASN A 191 -1.18 13.44 5.99
N GLY A 192 -1.46 14.73 5.86
CA GLY A 192 -0.48 15.78 6.07
C GLY A 192 0.69 15.76 5.09
N LEU A 193 0.45 15.46 3.80
CA LEU A 193 1.48 15.48 2.78
C LEU A 193 2.02 16.91 2.58
N THR A 194 3.33 17.06 2.60
CA THR A 194 4.06 18.31 2.29
C THR A 194 5.26 17.99 1.38
N ALA A 195 5.79 19.00 0.66
CA ALA A 195 6.90 18.80 -0.26
C ALA A 195 8.00 19.88 -0.13
N GLY A 196 9.17 19.46 0.33
CA GLY A 196 10.39 20.27 0.44
C GLY A 196 10.68 20.80 1.85
N LYS A 197 11.71 21.65 1.95
CA LYS A 197 12.13 22.34 3.18
C LYS A 197 11.34 23.62 3.46
N VAL A 198 10.22 23.84 2.78
CA VAL A 198 9.46 25.09 2.83
C VAL A 198 8.59 25.09 4.09
N SER A 199 8.79 26.07 4.97
CA SER A 199 8.10 26.18 6.25
C SER A 199 6.61 26.54 6.13
N ASP A 200 6.14 26.84 4.93
CA ASP A 200 4.82 27.42 4.64
C ASP A 200 3.90 26.46 3.84
N ASP A 201 4.27 25.19 3.70
CA ASP A 201 3.45 24.20 2.99
C ASP A 201 2.14 23.92 3.76
N VAL A 202 1.01 24.13 3.08
CA VAL A 202 -0.29 23.73 3.60
C VAL A 202 -0.42 22.21 3.43
N PRO A 203 -0.64 21.43 4.50
CA PRO A 203 -0.73 19.98 4.42
C PRO A 203 -1.86 19.53 3.50
N LEU A 204 -1.58 18.53 2.66
CA LEU A 204 -2.55 17.90 1.77
C LEU A 204 -2.91 16.50 2.29
N ASP A 205 -4.19 16.29 2.56
CA ASP A 205 -4.75 14.96 2.80
C ASP A 205 -5.25 14.37 1.48
N ILE A 206 -4.92 13.10 1.24
CA ILE A 206 -5.32 12.33 0.06
C ILE A 206 -6.02 11.06 0.53
N SER A 207 -7.21 10.78 0.01
CA SER A 207 -7.91 9.51 0.20
C SER A 207 -8.39 8.97 -1.14
N LEU A 208 -7.99 7.76 -1.48
CA LEU A 208 -8.35 7.06 -2.70
C LEU A 208 -8.95 5.71 -2.33
N VAL A 209 -10.11 5.37 -2.88
CA VAL A 209 -10.74 4.06 -2.77
C VAL A 209 -11.20 3.66 -4.16
N ILE A 210 -10.65 2.54 -4.65
CA ILE A 210 -11.02 1.94 -5.93
C ILE A 210 -11.42 0.50 -5.72
N GLN A 211 -12.31 0.02 -6.57
CA GLN A 211 -12.60 -1.38 -6.73
C GLN A 211 -12.22 -1.82 -8.14
N LEU A 212 -11.51 -2.94 -8.23
CA LEU A 212 -11.15 -3.61 -9.46
C LEU A 212 -12.03 -4.86 -9.60
N PRO A 213 -13.01 -4.90 -10.52
CA PRO A 213 -13.94 -6.02 -10.63
C PRO A 213 -13.27 -7.38 -10.89
N GLU A 214 -12.10 -7.38 -11.54
CA GLU A 214 -11.30 -8.56 -11.87
C GLU A 214 -9.95 -8.56 -11.13
N GLY A 215 -9.83 -7.72 -10.10
CA GLY A 215 -8.57 -7.43 -9.44
C GLY A 215 -8.06 -8.53 -8.51
N SER A 216 -8.89 -9.51 -8.11
CA SER A 216 -8.49 -10.49 -7.09
C SER A 216 -7.32 -11.37 -7.53
N LYS A 217 -7.06 -11.46 -8.84
CA LYS A 217 -5.87 -12.07 -9.44
C LYS A 217 -4.55 -11.44 -8.95
N LEU A 218 -4.56 -10.15 -8.57
CA LEU A 218 -3.40 -9.48 -7.96
C LEU A 218 -2.94 -10.15 -6.68
N LEU A 219 -3.88 -10.62 -5.85
CA LEU A 219 -3.58 -11.30 -4.60
C LEU A 219 -3.15 -12.75 -4.78
N ASP A 220 -3.38 -13.35 -5.94
CA ASP A 220 -2.95 -14.71 -6.25
C ASP A 220 -1.45 -14.81 -6.60
N GLY A 221 -0.75 -13.67 -6.74
CA GLY A 221 0.66 -13.62 -7.15
C GLY A 221 0.91 -14.10 -8.58
N LYS A 222 -0.15 -14.18 -9.39
CA LYS A 222 -0.12 -14.69 -10.78
C LYS A 222 -0.08 -13.59 -11.83
N VAL A 223 -0.30 -12.35 -11.42
CA VAL A 223 -0.29 -11.18 -12.31
C VAL A 223 1.16 -10.79 -12.55
N ARG A 224 1.62 -10.91 -13.79
CA ARG A 224 2.96 -10.51 -14.23
C ARG A 224 2.96 -9.09 -14.75
N ASN A 225 1.84 -8.66 -15.33
CA ASN A 225 1.64 -7.30 -15.79
C ASN A 225 0.16 -6.88 -15.63
N ILE A 226 -0.11 -5.58 -15.70
CA ILE A 226 -1.47 -5.04 -15.55
C ILE A 226 -2.42 -5.55 -16.66
N ALA A 227 -1.91 -5.94 -17.84
CA ALA A 227 -2.74 -6.48 -18.92
C ALA A 227 -3.35 -7.84 -18.56
N ASP A 228 -2.78 -8.61 -17.62
CA ASP A 228 -3.38 -9.87 -17.12
C ASP A 228 -4.72 -9.64 -16.38
N LEU A 229 -5.01 -8.39 -16.00
CA LEU A 229 -6.27 -7.98 -15.37
C LEU A 229 -7.31 -7.44 -16.36
N MET A 230 -6.92 -7.26 -17.63
CA MET A 230 -7.81 -6.72 -18.64
C MET A 230 -8.82 -7.76 -19.10
N VAL A 231 -10.06 -7.33 -19.29
CA VAL A 231 -11.13 -8.11 -19.94
C VAL A 231 -11.60 -7.31 -21.14
N ASP A 232 -11.68 -7.96 -22.30
CA ASP A 232 -12.02 -7.32 -23.57
C ASP A 232 -11.12 -6.11 -23.90
N GLU A 233 -9.82 -6.25 -23.64
CA GLU A 233 -8.80 -5.22 -23.89
C GLU A 233 -8.87 -3.99 -22.97
N GLU A 234 -9.69 -4.07 -21.92
CA GLU A 234 -9.98 -2.97 -21.01
C GLU A 234 -9.78 -3.39 -19.55
N LEU A 235 -9.14 -2.53 -18.76
CA LEU A 235 -9.14 -2.66 -17.29
C LEU A 235 -10.21 -1.74 -16.72
N LYS A 236 -11.27 -2.34 -16.20
CA LYS A 236 -12.37 -1.63 -15.52
C LYS A 236 -11.94 -1.24 -14.11
N VAL A 237 -12.18 0.01 -13.74
CA VAL A 237 -11.89 0.56 -12.42
C VAL A 237 -13.11 1.31 -11.92
N ASN A 238 -13.72 0.85 -10.83
CA ASN A 238 -14.72 1.64 -10.13
C ASN A 238 -13.99 2.54 -9.13
N LEU A 239 -13.96 3.85 -9.39
CA LEU A 239 -13.46 4.84 -8.45
C LEU A 239 -14.57 5.16 -7.45
N SER A 240 -14.59 4.46 -6.33
CA SER A 240 -15.59 4.68 -5.28
C SER A 240 -15.43 6.08 -4.66
N SER A 241 -14.20 6.51 -4.41
CA SER A 241 -13.92 7.90 -4.01
C SER A 241 -12.46 8.30 -4.23
N LEU A 242 -12.24 9.51 -4.74
CA LEU A 242 -10.98 10.25 -4.60
C LEU A 242 -11.29 11.57 -3.90
N GLN A 243 -10.57 11.83 -2.81
CA GLN A 243 -10.67 13.05 -2.02
C GLN A 243 -9.29 13.67 -1.85
N LEU A 244 -9.20 14.97 -2.12
CA LEU A 244 -8.07 15.83 -1.80
C LEU A 244 -8.57 16.90 -0.84
N LYS A 245 -7.84 17.18 0.24
CA LYS A 245 -8.24 18.19 1.22
C LYS A 245 -7.06 18.95 1.77
N SER A 246 -7.16 20.27 1.85
CA SER A 246 -6.16 21.14 2.46
C SER A 246 -6.83 22.41 2.95
N GLY A 247 -6.92 22.62 4.27
CA GLY A 247 -7.67 23.75 4.83
C GLY A 247 -9.14 23.77 4.38
N GLU A 248 -9.54 24.86 3.70
CA GLU A 248 -10.89 25.01 3.10
C GLU A 248 -10.99 24.42 1.68
N PHE A 249 -9.85 24.15 1.05
CA PHE A 249 -9.81 23.52 -0.26
C PHE A 249 -10.17 22.04 -0.15
N SER A 250 -11.07 21.58 -1.03
CA SER A 250 -11.30 20.16 -1.22
C SER A 250 -11.69 19.83 -2.65
N VAL A 251 -11.31 18.64 -3.11
CA VAL A 251 -11.77 18.03 -4.35
C VAL A 251 -12.32 16.67 -4.01
N ASN A 252 -13.54 16.36 -4.47
CA ASN A 252 -14.15 15.05 -4.31
C ASN A 252 -14.63 14.56 -5.67
N THR A 253 -14.41 13.29 -5.97
CA THR A 253 -14.91 12.65 -7.18
C THR A 253 -15.06 11.14 -7.01
N GLY A 254 -15.84 10.53 -7.88
CA GLY A 254 -16.05 9.10 -7.99
C GLY A 254 -16.78 8.77 -9.29
N GLY A 255 -16.62 7.55 -9.78
CA GLY A 255 -17.22 7.12 -11.05
C GLY A 255 -16.54 5.91 -11.64
N ASP A 256 -17.05 5.46 -12.78
CA ASP A 256 -16.47 4.33 -13.51
C ASP A 256 -15.46 4.82 -14.52
N LEU A 257 -14.31 4.15 -14.53
CA LEU A 257 -13.19 4.42 -15.41
C LEU A 257 -12.78 3.14 -16.12
N VAL A 258 -12.21 3.32 -17.30
CA VAL A 258 -11.63 2.26 -18.11
C VAL A 258 -10.23 2.65 -18.50
N ILE A 259 -9.28 1.73 -18.37
CA ILE A 259 -7.92 1.88 -18.90
C ILE A 259 -7.82 0.98 -20.13
N ASP A 260 -7.49 1.57 -21.28
CA ASP A 260 -7.29 0.83 -22.52
C ASP A 260 -5.91 0.16 -22.59
N ARG A 261 -5.67 -0.68 -23.60
CA ARG A 261 -4.37 -1.35 -23.84
C ARG A 261 -3.17 -0.42 -23.97
N GLN A 262 -3.38 0.85 -24.30
CA GLN A 262 -2.30 1.84 -24.36
C GLN A 262 -2.10 2.56 -23.02
N GLY A 263 -2.76 2.10 -21.96
CA GLY A 263 -2.66 2.65 -20.62
C GLY A 263 -3.41 3.97 -20.46
N ARG A 264 -4.30 4.32 -21.39
CA ARG A 264 -5.03 5.58 -21.33
C ARG A 264 -6.33 5.41 -20.57
N LEU A 265 -6.58 6.35 -19.69
CA LEU A 265 -7.81 6.43 -18.91
C LEU A 265 -8.96 7.00 -19.76
N ASN A 266 -10.15 6.45 -19.58
CA ASN A 266 -11.39 6.88 -20.21
C ASN A 266 -12.54 6.86 -19.18
N GLY A 267 -13.44 7.84 -19.24
CA GLY A 267 -14.62 7.92 -18.38
C GLY A 267 -14.99 9.35 -18.01
N THR A 268 -16.11 9.52 -17.31
CA THR A 268 -16.59 10.85 -16.87
C THR A 268 -16.66 10.90 -15.36
N LEU A 269 -15.96 11.88 -14.78
CA LEU A 269 -15.83 12.08 -13.35
C LEU A 269 -16.50 13.40 -12.93
N PRO A 270 -17.58 13.38 -12.12
CA PRO A 270 -18.13 14.59 -11.52
C PRO A 270 -17.20 15.10 -10.42
N LEU A 271 -16.44 16.15 -10.70
CA LEU A 271 -15.63 16.82 -9.70
C LEU A 271 -16.49 17.78 -8.87
N VAL A 272 -16.34 17.69 -7.55
CA VAL A 272 -16.88 18.66 -6.59
C VAL A 272 -15.72 19.35 -5.89
N ILE A 273 -15.52 20.63 -6.20
CA ILE A 273 -14.40 21.42 -5.72
C ILE A 273 -14.92 22.50 -4.78
N THR A 274 -14.31 22.65 -3.61
CA THR A 274 -14.58 23.72 -2.65
C THR A 274 -13.30 24.51 -2.42
N GLY A 275 -13.39 25.81 -2.15
CA GLY A 275 -12.19 26.62 -1.86
C GLY A 275 -11.28 26.83 -3.07
N ILE A 276 -11.83 26.88 -4.29
CA ILE A 276 -11.08 26.98 -5.57
C ILE A 276 -10.01 28.10 -5.61
N HIS A 277 -10.17 29.14 -4.80
CA HIS A 277 -9.21 30.24 -4.67
C HIS A 277 -7.84 29.81 -4.10
N GLN A 278 -7.76 28.64 -3.44
CA GLN A 278 -6.53 28.05 -2.89
C GLN A 278 -5.94 26.97 -3.79
N LEU A 279 -6.53 26.69 -4.97
CA LEU A 279 -6.12 25.61 -5.87
C LEU A 279 -4.63 25.69 -6.21
N GLU A 280 -4.16 26.88 -6.58
CA GLU A 280 -2.77 27.08 -6.94
C GLU A 280 -1.84 26.79 -5.76
N ASP A 281 -2.09 27.38 -4.58
CA ASP A 281 -1.21 27.22 -3.42
C ASP A 281 -1.15 25.76 -2.94
N VAL A 282 -2.28 25.07 -2.94
CA VAL A 282 -2.36 23.67 -2.48
C VAL A 282 -1.71 22.69 -3.45
N LEU A 283 -1.90 22.89 -4.76
CA LEU A 283 -1.40 21.94 -5.77
C LEU A 283 -0.01 22.29 -6.31
N ARG A 284 0.49 23.52 -6.11
CA ARG A 284 1.82 23.97 -6.57
C ARG A 284 2.93 22.94 -6.32
N PRO A 285 3.01 22.25 -5.16
CA PRO A 285 4.10 21.32 -4.91
C PRO A 285 4.06 20.05 -5.78
N LEU A 286 2.92 19.74 -6.41
CA LEU A 286 2.73 18.58 -7.29
C LEU A 286 3.04 18.90 -8.77
N PHE A 287 3.36 20.15 -9.09
CA PHE A 287 3.61 20.60 -10.46
C PHE A 287 5.05 21.15 -10.62
N PRO A 288 5.62 21.10 -11.83
CA PRO A 288 6.92 21.70 -12.10
C PRO A 288 6.95 23.19 -11.73
N GLN A 289 8.08 23.64 -11.18
CA GLN A 289 8.27 25.05 -10.83
C GLN A 289 8.03 25.96 -12.04
N GLY A 290 7.27 27.04 -11.84
CA GLY A 290 6.93 28.00 -12.90
C GLY A 290 5.78 27.59 -13.83
N SER A 291 5.10 26.45 -13.58
CA SER A 291 3.91 26.05 -14.34
C SER A 291 2.78 27.08 -14.20
N LYS A 292 2.32 27.64 -15.32
CA LYS A 292 1.14 28.53 -15.39
C LYS A 292 -0.20 27.78 -15.49
N MET A 293 -0.15 26.45 -15.47
CA MET A 293 -1.32 25.59 -15.62
C MET A 293 -2.31 25.79 -14.47
N LEU A 294 -1.81 25.80 -13.23
CA LEU A 294 -2.65 25.96 -12.03
C LEU A 294 -3.34 27.33 -11.99
N GLU A 295 -2.61 28.42 -12.27
CA GLU A 295 -3.17 29.77 -12.35
C GLU A 295 -4.30 29.84 -13.41
N SER A 296 -4.05 29.24 -14.58
CA SER A 296 -5.00 29.21 -15.70
C SER A 296 -6.25 28.39 -15.37
N LEU A 297 -6.07 27.24 -14.72
CA LEU A 297 -7.16 26.38 -14.22
C LEU A 297 -7.99 27.11 -13.16
N GLN A 298 -7.34 27.75 -12.18
CA GLN A 298 -8.01 28.49 -11.12
C GLN A 298 -8.85 29.63 -11.72
N LYS A 299 -8.28 30.45 -12.61
CA LYS A 299 -8.99 31.54 -13.29
C LYS A 299 -10.18 31.05 -14.12
N THR A 300 -10.01 29.95 -14.85
CA THR A 300 -11.08 29.34 -15.66
C THR A 300 -12.18 28.78 -14.76
N ALA A 301 -11.83 28.09 -13.68
CA ALA A 301 -12.79 27.55 -12.72
C ALA A 301 -13.59 28.67 -12.03
N MET A 302 -12.94 29.79 -11.67
CA MET A 302 -13.61 30.95 -11.08
C MET A 302 -14.51 31.70 -12.08
N SER A 303 -14.24 31.64 -13.40
CA SER A 303 -15.13 32.23 -14.40
C SER A 303 -16.38 31.40 -14.65
N ILE A 304 -16.28 30.07 -14.50
CA ILE A 304 -17.41 29.13 -14.58
C ILE A 304 -18.25 29.16 -13.29
N GLY A 305 -17.58 29.24 -12.13
CA GLY A 305 -18.17 29.07 -10.80
C GLY A 305 -18.43 30.37 -10.06
N GLN A 306 -19.44 31.15 -10.46
CA GLN A 306 -19.95 32.26 -9.63
C GLN A 306 -21.28 31.96 -8.91
N GLY A 307 -21.85 30.76 -9.04
CA GLY A 307 -23.28 30.54 -8.75
C GLY A 307 -23.67 29.45 -7.75
N SER A 308 -22.74 28.75 -7.09
CA SER A 308 -23.14 27.64 -6.21
C SER A 308 -22.36 27.66 -4.90
N ALA A 309 -23.08 27.80 -3.80
CA ALA A 309 -22.57 27.63 -2.45
C ALA A 309 -23.34 26.50 -1.77
N VAL A 310 -22.62 25.55 -1.17
CA VAL A 310 -23.22 24.52 -0.31
C VAL A 310 -22.87 24.89 1.13
N ASN A 311 -23.88 25.13 1.97
CA ASN A 311 -23.71 25.57 3.36
C ASN A 311 -22.86 26.85 3.52
N GLY A 312 -22.98 27.80 2.59
CA GLY A 312 -22.25 29.07 2.61
C GLY A 312 -20.81 28.99 2.10
N VAL A 313 -20.32 27.81 1.71
CA VAL A 313 -18.99 27.64 1.13
C VAL A 313 -19.10 27.57 -0.40
N PRO A 314 -18.34 28.40 -1.16
CA PRO A 314 -18.33 28.32 -2.63
C PRO A 314 -17.91 26.93 -3.10
N THR A 315 -18.80 26.27 -3.85
CA THR A 315 -18.63 24.90 -4.34
C THR A 315 -18.89 24.85 -5.85
N LEU A 316 -17.93 24.31 -6.58
CA LEU A 316 -17.95 24.14 -8.02
C LEU A 316 -18.17 22.67 -8.35
N LYS A 317 -19.24 22.36 -9.07
CA LYS A 317 -19.53 21.01 -9.57
C LYS A 317 -19.33 20.98 -11.07
N ILE A 318 -18.34 20.21 -11.54
CA ILE A 318 -17.98 20.15 -12.95
C ILE A 318 -17.76 18.69 -13.38
N PRO A 319 -18.44 18.20 -14.43
CA PRO A 319 -18.07 16.94 -15.04
C PRO A 319 -16.75 17.11 -15.81
N VAL A 320 -15.77 16.27 -15.50
CA VAL A 320 -14.55 16.10 -16.29
C VAL A 320 -14.67 14.82 -17.10
N THR A 321 -14.65 14.94 -18.42
CA THR A 321 -14.64 13.79 -19.31
C THR A 321 -13.21 13.51 -19.75
N ILE A 322 -12.80 12.26 -19.62
CA ILE A 322 -11.52 11.75 -20.06
C ILE A 322 -11.77 10.86 -21.28
N GLU A 323 -11.22 11.26 -22.42
CA GLU A 323 -11.35 10.53 -23.68
C GLU A 323 -9.96 10.36 -24.30
N ASN A 324 -9.59 9.12 -24.61
CA ASN A 324 -8.29 8.76 -25.15
C ASN A 324 -7.13 9.35 -24.30
N GLY A 325 -7.26 9.31 -22.97
CA GLY A 325 -6.26 9.85 -22.05
C GLY A 325 -6.11 11.37 -22.08
N ARG A 326 -7.09 12.13 -22.58
CA ARG A 326 -7.14 13.60 -22.44
C ARG A 326 -8.36 14.03 -21.65
N ALA A 327 -8.15 14.90 -20.67
CA ALA A 327 -9.21 15.42 -19.82
C ALA A 327 -9.81 16.70 -20.42
N ARG A 328 -11.13 16.83 -20.34
CA ARG A 328 -11.89 17.98 -20.84
C ARG A 328 -12.97 18.40 -19.84
N ILE A 329 -13.20 19.71 -19.78
CA ILE A 329 -14.37 20.31 -19.12
C ILE A 329 -15.19 21.02 -20.19
N ALA A 330 -16.39 20.50 -20.48
CA ALA A 330 -17.19 20.98 -21.62
C ALA A 330 -16.34 21.03 -22.91
N PHE A 331 -16.03 22.24 -23.41
CA PHE A 331 -15.20 22.46 -24.61
C PHE A 331 -13.74 22.84 -24.30
N PHE A 332 -13.36 22.96 -23.03
CA PHE A 332 -11.99 23.27 -22.61
C PHE A 332 -11.16 22.00 -22.48
N ASP A 333 -10.04 21.93 -23.20
CA ASP A 333 -9.04 20.86 -23.08
C ASP A 333 -8.12 21.15 -21.88
N LEU A 334 -8.10 20.23 -20.91
CA LEU A 334 -7.22 20.31 -19.74
C LEU A 334 -5.85 19.65 -20.01
N GLY A 335 -5.71 18.97 -21.14
CA GLY A 335 -4.48 18.30 -21.54
C GLY A 335 -4.48 16.79 -21.22
N PRO A 336 -3.31 16.15 -21.39
CA PRO A 336 -3.16 14.72 -21.20
C PRO A 336 -3.24 14.32 -19.73
N VAL A 337 -3.88 13.18 -19.46
CA VAL A 337 -3.85 12.47 -18.18
C VAL A 337 -2.66 11.51 -18.21
N PRO A 338 -1.91 11.34 -17.10
CA PRO A 338 -0.83 10.36 -17.01
C PRO A 338 -1.29 8.98 -17.47
N GLN A 339 -0.50 8.37 -18.36
CA GLN A 339 -0.75 7.02 -18.86
C GLN A 339 -0.15 6.00 -17.90
N LEU A 340 -0.84 4.88 -17.70
CA LEU A 340 -0.30 3.73 -16.98
C LEU A 340 0.63 2.97 -17.92
N ILE A 341 1.88 2.75 -17.49
CA ILE A 341 2.83 1.96 -18.27
C ILE A 341 2.41 0.50 -18.17
N ILE A 342 1.85 -0.02 -19.25
CA ILE A 342 1.55 -1.44 -19.40
C ILE A 342 2.76 -2.08 -20.08
N LYS A 343 3.63 -2.72 -19.29
CA LYS A 343 4.71 -3.54 -19.85
C LYS A 343 4.08 -4.80 -20.45
N GLU A 344 4.09 -4.93 -21.77
CA GLU A 344 3.81 -6.22 -22.40
C GLU A 344 4.91 -7.20 -22.03
N SER A 345 4.54 -8.43 -21.67
CA SER A 345 5.49 -9.50 -21.39
C SER A 345 6.18 -9.91 -22.71
N GLY A 346 7.24 -9.21 -23.09
CA GLY A 346 8.09 -9.61 -24.22
C GLY A 346 8.70 -8.44 -24.99
N SER A 347 9.75 -7.84 -24.45
CA SER A 347 10.82 -7.18 -25.24
C SER A 347 12.12 -7.19 -24.46
#